data_AF-A0A8I1EH71-F1
#
_entry.id   AF-A0A8I1EH71-F1
#
_cell.length_a   1.000
_cell.length_b   1.000
_cell.length_c   1.000
_cell.angle_alpha   90.00
_cell.angle_beta   90.00
_cell.angle_gamma   90.00
#
_symmetry.space_group_name_H-M   'P 1'
#
loop_
_entity.id
_entity.type
_entity.pdbx_description
1 polymer ?
#
loop_
_entity_poly.entity_id
_entity_poly.type
_entity_poly.pdbx_seq_one_letter_code
_entity_poly.pdbx_strand_id
1 'polypeptide(L)'
;MYFDQNVTIINAGASVTPLNFRTWLKKELNRQSYSLKQAGGAVAYIFITKAFVTALAVRKMDKIIADAVDKHPWIFDVQVVTTDKPVTNEEAQRYIEIEEYEGPETGENEDEFGLLLLGYPKAYDSAMKLSDIPEDPACVIRPITERDIVKMGDETYGYRVGDFAVMGGDPDQLEFSPGHATEEDAKRYAETTYGVVYYVETRGIT
;
A
#
# COMPACT_ATOMS: atom_id res chain seq x y z
N MET A 1 -0.12 -9.75 19.23
CA MET A 1 -0.43 -11.09 18.70
C MET A 1 -0.25 -10.97 17.20
N TYR A 2 0.91 -11.38 16.68
CA TYR A 2 1.25 -11.23 15.27
C TYR A 2 0.39 -12.21 14.47
N PHE A 3 -0.55 -11.70 13.67
CA PHE A 3 -1.09 -12.49 12.58
C PHE A 3 -0.05 -12.42 11.47
N ASP A 4 0.75 -13.46 11.38
CA ASP A 4 1.47 -13.84 10.16
C ASP A 4 0.34 -14.11 9.14
N GLN A 5 -0.05 -13.09 8.36
CA GLN A 5 -1.25 -13.14 7.54
C GLN A 5 -1.01 -14.13 6.40
N ASN A 6 -1.59 -15.31 6.46
CA ASN A 6 -1.54 -16.20 5.30
C ASN A 6 -2.40 -15.60 4.19
N VAL A 7 -1.82 -15.37 3.01
CA VAL A 7 -2.57 -14.90 1.85
C VAL A 7 -2.95 -16.04 0.93
N THR A 8 -4.18 -16.00 0.40
CA THR A 8 -4.60 -16.85 -0.71
C THR A 8 -4.89 -16.02 -1.95
N ILE A 9 -4.34 -16.47 -3.08
CA ILE A 9 -4.53 -15.83 -4.39
C ILE A 9 -5.62 -16.56 -5.16
N ILE A 10 -6.62 -15.81 -5.60
CA ILE A 10 -7.75 -16.29 -6.41
C ILE A 10 -7.77 -15.50 -7.71
N ASN A 11 -7.05 -16.00 -8.71
CA ASN A 11 -6.89 -15.33 -9.99
C ASN A 11 -7.89 -15.85 -11.04
N ALA A 12 -8.83 -15.01 -11.46
CA ALA A 12 -9.81 -15.39 -12.47
C ALA A 12 -9.17 -15.64 -13.86
N GLY A 13 -8.00 -15.07 -14.16
CA GLY A 13 -7.31 -15.30 -15.43
C GLY A 13 -8.18 -15.05 -16.67
N ALA A 14 -7.71 -15.47 -17.84
CA ALA A 14 -8.41 -15.21 -19.11
C ALA A 14 -9.57 -16.19 -19.40
N SER A 15 -9.61 -17.35 -18.73
CA SER A 15 -10.57 -18.42 -18.99
C SER A 15 -11.89 -18.29 -18.22
N VAL A 16 -11.94 -17.37 -17.25
CA VAL A 16 -13.12 -17.12 -16.43
C VAL A 16 -13.91 -15.98 -17.04
N THR A 17 -15.23 -16.17 -17.09
CA THR A 17 -16.18 -15.23 -17.68
C THR A 17 -17.24 -14.85 -16.66
N PRO A 18 -17.94 -13.72 -16.82
CA PRO A 18 -19.03 -13.33 -15.92
C PRO A 18 -20.10 -14.43 -15.75
N LEU A 19 -20.34 -15.25 -16.78
CA LEU A 19 -21.32 -16.34 -16.73
C LEU A 19 -20.87 -17.50 -15.84
N ASN A 20 -19.59 -17.87 -15.86
CA ASN A 20 -19.09 -19.03 -15.13
C ASN A 20 -18.46 -18.67 -13.77
N PHE A 21 -18.29 -17.37 -13.48
CA PHE A 21 -17.58 -16.85 -12.30
C PHE A 21 -18.01 -17.51 -10.99
N ARG A 22 -19.32 -17.53 -10.71
CA ARG A 22 -19.85 -18.08 -9.46
C ARG A 22 -19.48 -19.55 -9.26
N THR A 23 -19.55 -20.34 -10.33
CA THR A 23 -19.24 -21.77 -10.29
C THR A 23 -17.73 -21.98 -10.19
N TRP A 24 -16.95 -21.18 -10.91
CA TRP A 24 -15.50 -21.20 -10.85
C TRP A 24 -14.98 -20.82 -9.47
N LEU A 25 -15.41 -19.69 -8.92
CA LEU A 25 -14.97 -19.18 -7.60
C LEU A 25 -15.23 -20.20 -6.50
N LYS A 26 -16.40 -20.84 -6.51
CA LYS A 26 -16.70 -21.93 -5.56
C LYS A 26 -15.75 -23.10 -5.69
N LYS A 27 -15.39 -23.51 -6.91
CA LYS A 27 -14.43 -24.62 -7.10
C LYS A 27 -13.05 -24.24 -6.60
N GLU A 28 -12.63 -23.02 -6.90
CA GLU A 28 -11.31 -22.52 -6.50
C GLU A 28 -11.17 -22.42 -4.98
N LEU A 29 -12.17 -21.83 -4.31
CA LEU A 29 -12.21 -21.74 -2.85
C LEU A 29 -12.22 -23.11 -2.16
N ASN A 30 -12.95 -24.08 -2.70
CA ASN A 30 -12.94 -25.44 -2.17
C ASN A 30 -11.55 -26.09 -2.31
N ARG A 31 -10.84 -25.84 -3.42
CA ARG A 31 -9.47 -26.34 -3.63
C ARG A 31 -8.50 -25.77 -2.58
N GLN A 32 -8.58 -24.47 -2.32
CA GLN A 32 -7.73 -23.76 -1.35
C GLN A 32 -8.09 -24.06 0.11
N SER A 33 -9.34 -24.42 0.39
CA SER A 33 -9.78 -24.77 1.76
C SER A 33 -9.05 -25.96 2.37
N TYR A 34 -8.49 -26.84 1.53
CA TYR A 34 -7.74 -28.01 1.97
C TYR A 34 -6.31 -27.66 2.41
N SER A 35 -5.66 -26.69 1.75
CA SER A 35 -4.31 -26.23 2.09
C SER A 35 -4.29 -25.33 3.33
N LEU A 36 -5.29 -24.47 3.50
CA LEU A 36 -5.27 -23.39 4.50
C LEU A 36 -5.86 -23.76 5.87
N LYS A 37 -6.54 -24.91 5.99
CA LYS A 37 -6.99 -25.45 7.28
C LYS A 37 -5.85 -25.73 8.27
N GLN A 38 -4.59 -25.78 7.82
CA GLN A 38 -3.41 -25.99 8.67
C GLN A 38 -2.80 -24.69 9.20
N ALA A 39 -3.17 -23.53 8.65
CA ALA A 39 -2.44 -22.27 8.83
C ALA A 39 -3.19 -21.20 9.66
N GLY A 40 -4.36 -21.50 10.22
CA GLY A 40 -5.08 -20.57 11.09
C GLY A 40 -5.90 -19.50 10.37
N GLY A 41 -6.09 -19.64 9.05
CA GLY A 41 -6.95 -18.81 8.18
C GLY A 41 -6.18 -17.72 7.42
N ALA A 42 -6.86 -17.04 6.48
CA ALA A 42 -6.23 -16.27 5.41
C ALA A 42 -7.02 -15.04 4.92
N VAL A 43 -6.32 -14.09 4.33
CA VAL A 43 -6.88 -13.01 3.50
C VAL A 43 -6.95 -13.49 2.04
N ALA A 44 -8.10 -13.30 1.40
CA ALA A 44 -8.32 -13.74 0.02
C ALA A 44 -8.23 -12.58 -0.97
N TYR A 45 -7.21 -12.61 -1.82
CA TYR A 45 -7.05 -11.66 -2.92
C TYR A 45 -7.66 -12.21 -4.20
N ILE A 46 -8.71 -11.54 -4.69
CA ILE A 46 -9.45 -11.94 -5.89
C ILE A 46 -9.08 -11.01 -7.04
N PHE A 47 -8.33 -11.52 -8.01
CA PHE A 47 -7.93 -10.78 -9.21
C PHE A 47 -8.95 -10.95 -10.33
N ILE A 48 -9.49 -9.83 -10.81
CA ILE A 48 -10.48 -9.75 -11.88
C ILE A 48 -10.23 -8.52 -12.75
N THR A 49 -10.70 -8.52 -14.00
CA THR A 49 -10.48 -7.35 -14.87
C THR A 49 -11.56 -6.28 -14.70
N LYS A 50 -11.24 -5.00 -14.97
CA LYS A 50 -12.23 -3.91 -14.97
C LYS A 50 -13.38 -4.18 -15.96
N ALA A 51 -13.08 -4.75 -17.12
CA ALA A 51 -14.09 -5.18 -18.10
C ALA A 51 -15.04 -6.24 -17.53
N PHE A 52 -14.51 -7.16 -16.71
CA PHE A 52 -15.28 -8.19 -16.03
C PHE A 52 -16.26 -7.59 -15.00
N VAL A 53 -15.78 -6.66 -14.18
CA VAL A 53 -16.59 -5.94 -13.19
C VAL A 53 -17.75 -5.21 -13.88
N THR A 54 -17.45 -4.49 -14.96
CA THR A 54 -18.46 -3.77 -15.76
C THR A 54 -19.51 -4.72 -16.34
N ALA A 55 -19.10 -5.87 -16.88
CA ALA A 55 -20.00 -6.84 -17.48
C ALA A 55 -20.89 -7.57 -16.45
N LEU A 56 -20.38 -7.84 -15.25
CA LEU A 56 -21.14 -8.53 -14.19
C LEU A 56 -21.99 -7.57 -13.36
N ALA A 57 -21.65 -6.27 -13.34
CA ALA A 57 -22.09 -5.24 -12.42
C ALA A 57 -21.60 -5.45 -10.98
N VAL A 58 -21.02 -4.40 -10.38
CA VAL A 58 -20.36 -4.40 -9.06
C VAL A 58 -21.21 -5.09 -7.98
N ARG A 59 -22.46 -4.64 -7.79
CA ARG A 59 -23.36 -5.22 -6.76
C ARG A 59 -23.60 -6.72 -6.91
N LYS A 60 -23.61 -7.24 -8.14
CA LYS A 60 -23.84 -8.66 -8.41
C LYS A 60 -22.56 -9.46 -8.15
N MET A 61 -21.41 -8.88 -8.46
CA MET A 61 -20.10 -9.44 -8.17
C MET A 61 -19.88 -9.57 -6.66
N ASP A 62 -20.10 -8.49 -5.90
CA ASP A 62 -19.95 -8.49 -4.44
C ASP A 62 -20.83 -9.56 -3.80
N LYS A 63 -22.07 -9.67 -4.28
CA LYS A 63 -23.00 -10.72 -3.83
C LYS A 63 -22.48 -12.13 -4.15
N ILE A 64 -21.92 -12.36 -5.33
CA ILE A 64 -21.36 -13.67 -5.70
C ILE A 64 -20.17 -14.02 -4.81
N ILE A 65 -19.31 -13.04 -4.53
CA ILE A 65 -18.13 -13.20 -3.67
C ILE A 65 -18.58 -13.50 -2.24
N ALA A 66 -19.45 -12.67 -1.67
CA ALA A 66 -20.00 -12.86 -0.33
C ALA A 66 -20.68 -14.24 -0.18
N ASP A 67 -21.55 -14.64 -1.11
CA ASP A 67 -22.21 -15.95 -1.13
C ASP A 67 -21.21 -17.13 -1.17
N ALA A 68 -20.04 -16.92 -1.78
CA ALA A 68 -19.02 -17.95 -1.92
C ALA A 68 -18.15 -18.01 -0.66
N VAL A 69 -17.75 -16.86 -0.11
CA VAL A 69 -16.87 -16.72 1.05
C VAL A 69 -17.55 -17.13 2.36
N ASP A 70 -18.85 -16.87 2.51
CA ASP A 70 -19.65 -17.25 3.70
C ASP A 70 -19.56 -18.76 4.04
N LYS A 71 -19.24 -19.59 3.05
CA LYS A 71 -19.06 -21.05 3.22
C LYS A 71 -17.65 -21.47 3.63
N HIS A 72 -16.72 -20.53 3.79
CA HIS A 72 -15.31 -20.76 4.00
C HIS A 72 -14.82 -19.95 5.21
N PRO A 73 -15.07 -20.43 6.45
CA PRO A 73 -14.76 -19.70 7.68
C PRO A 73 -13.27 -19.41 7.93
N TRP A 74 -12.38 -20.00 7.11
CA TRP A 74 -10.95 -19.73 7.15
C TRP A 74 -10.57 -18.45 6.42
N ILE A 75 -11.51 -17.81 5.71
CA ILE A 75 -11.30 -16.51 5.07
C ILE A 75 -11.74 -15.43 6.06
N PHE A 76 -10.80 -14.59 6.47
CA PHE A 76 -11.09 -13.50 7.42
C PHE A 76 -11.41 -12.19 6.71
N ASP A 77 -10.78 -11.96 5.57
CA ASP A 77 -10.98 -10.77 4.75
C ASP A 77 -10.86 -11.09 3.26
N VAL A 78 -11.45 -10.25 2.42
CA VAL A 78 -11.46 -10.40 0.97
C VAL A 78 -11.12 -9.08 0.32
N GLN A 79 -10.00 -9.08 -0.42
CA GLN A 79 -9.57 -7.95 -1.22
C GLN A 79 -9.84 -8.25 -2.70
N VAL A 80 -10.53 -7.33 -3.38
CA VAL A 80 -10.83 -7.47 -4.81
C VAL A 80 -9.90 -6.55 -5.59
N VAL A 81 -8.95 -7.14 -6.32
CA VAL A 81 -7.98 -6.40 -7.11
C VAL A 81 -8.46 -6.35 -8.56
N THR A 82 -8.67 -5.14 -9.07
CA THR A 82 -9.13 -4.92 -10.44
C THR A 82 -7.99 -4.56 -11.38
N THR A 83 -7.76 -5.39 -12.40
CA THR A 83 -6.70 -5.18 -13.39
C THR A 83 -7.26 -4.77 -14.76
N ASP A 84 -6.45 -4.14 -15.62
CA ASP A 84 -6.91 -3.82 -16.98
C ASP A 84 -6.98 -5.04 -17.89
N LYS A 85 -6.06 -5.99 -17.70
CA LYS A 85 -5.97 -7.26 -18.43
C LYS A 85 -5.89 -8.44 -17.45
N PRO A 86 -6.26 -9.66 -17.85
CA PRO A 86 -6.05 -10.84 -17.01
C PRO A 86 -4.57 -10.98 -16.69
N VAL A 87 -4.25 -11.19 -15.41
CA VAL A 87 -2.87 -11.36 -14.92
C VAL A 87 -2.53 -12.84 -14.82
N THR A 88 -1.24 -13.18 -14.88
CA THR A 88 -0.76 -14.53 -14.54
C THR A 88 -0.70 -14.72 -13.02
N ASN A 89 -0.50 -15.97 -12.57
CA ASN A 89 -0.36 -16.23 -11.14
C ASN A 89 0.94 -15.62 -10.57
N GLU A 90 2.01 -15.59 -11.38
CA GLU A 90 3.27 -14.95 -11.00
C GLU A 90 3.11 -13.44 -10.87
N GLU A 91 2.35 -12.80 -11.76
CA GLU A 91 2.02 -11.37 -11.66
C GLU A 91 1.15 -11.06 -10.45
N ALA A 92 0.14 -11.90 -10.19
CA ALA A 92 -0.73 -11.76 -9.01
C ALA A 92 0.05 -11.94 -7.69
N GLN A 93 1.01 -12.87 -7.66
CA GLN A 93 1.86 -13.08 -6.50
C GLN A 93 2.78 -11.88 -6.26
N ARG A 94 3.39 -11.31 -7.32
CA ARG A 94 4.17 -10.08 -7.19
C ARG A 94 3.35 -8.90 -6.69
N TYR A 95 2.09 -8.78 -7.13
CA TYR A 95 1.19 -7.72 -6.64
C TYR A 95 1.02 -7.78 -5.13
N ILE A 96 0.85 -8.98 -4.59
CA ILE A 96 0.67 -9.18 -3.14
C ILE A 96 2.00 -9.04 -2.41
N GLU A 97 3.11 -9.52 -2.98
CA GLU A 97 4.45 -9.31 -2.41
C GLU A 97 4.80 -7.82 -2.32
N ILE A 98 4.26 -6.98 -3.21
CA ILE A 98 4.38 -5.51 -3.14
C ILE A 98 3.42 -4.95 -2.08
N GLU A 99 2.13 -5.31 -2.09
CA GLU A 99 1.15 -4.84 -1.10
C GLU A 99 1.43 -5.30 0.35
N GLU A 100 2.08 -6.45 0.58
CA GLU A 100 2.49 -6.87 1.92
C GLU A 100 3.75 -6.15 2.41
N TYR A 101 4.58 -5.66 1.48
CA TYR A 101 5.75 -4.83 1.78
C TYR A 101 5.37 -3.35 1.99
N GLU A 102 4.28 -2.94 1.34
CA GLU A 102 3.65 -1.63 1.47
C GLU A 102 2.36 -1.78 2.30
N GLY A 103 2.50 -1.88 3.63
CA GLY A 103 1.36 -1.97 4.56
C GLY A 103 0.26 -0.95 4.23
N PRO A 104 -1.00 -1.23 4.60
CA PRO A 104 -2.21 -0.84 3.88
C PRO A 104 -2.19 0.61 3.41
N GLU A 105 -1.68 0.85 2.20
CA GLU A 105 -1.83 2.13 1.56
C GLU A 105 -3.29 2.25 1.13
N THR A 106 -4.01 3.07 1.88
CA THR A 106 -5.22 3.73 1.41
C THR A 106 -5.00 4.17 -0.03
N GLY A 107 -5.74 3.59 -0.97
CA GLY A 107 -5.60 3.92 -2.39
C GLY A 107 -5.60 5.44 -2.63
N GLU A 108 -4.41 5.98 -2.83
CA GLU A 108 -4.17 7.38 -3.15
C GLU A 108 -3.01 7.42 -4.14
N ASN A 109 -3.33 7.32 -5.44
CA ASN A 109 -2.49 7.61 -6.61
C ASN A 109 -0.98 7.81 -6.30
N GLU A 110 -0.17 6.78 -6.50
CA GLU A 110 1.30 6.75 -6.35
C GLU A 110 2.06 7.77 -7.23
N ASP A 111 1.36 8.46 -8.13
CA ASP A 111 1.95 9.40 -9.10
C ASP A 111 2.23 10.83 -8.57
N GLU A 112 1.94 11.17 -7.30
CA GLU A 112 1.85 12.58 -6.87
C GLU A 112 2.92 13.07 -5.90
N PHE A 113 3.66 12.18 -5.24
CA PHE A 113 4.77 12.55 -4.36
C PHE A 113 6.08 12.41 -5.14
N GLY A 114 6.64 13.51 -5.63
CA GLY A 114 7.87 13.51 -6.42
C GLY A 114 9.11 12.98 -5.66
N LEU A 115 10.10 13.85 -5.45
CA LEU A 115 11.31 13.50 -4.70
C LEU A 115 10.97 13.24 -3.22
N LEU A 116 11.31 12.05 -2.70
CA LEU A 116 11.20 11.71 -1.29
C LEU A 116 12.60 11.57 -0.69
N LEU A 117 12.85 12.20 0.46
CA LEU A 117 14.11 12.06 1.18
C LEU A 117 13.85 11.45 2.54
N LEU A 118 14.34 10.22 2.73
CA LEU A 118 14.23 9.49 3.98
C LEU A 118 15.41 9.84 4.88
N GLY A 119 15.13 10.42 6.04
CA GLY A 119 16.11 10.91 7.00
C GLY A 119 16.41 9.92 8.12
N TYR A 120 17.69 9.62 8.34
CA TYR A 120 18.17 8.71 9.39
C TYR A 120 19.17 9.39 10.35
N PRO A 121 19.13 9.06 11.66
CA PRO A 121 20.04 9.63 12.65
C PRO A 121 21.46 9.05 12.56
N LYS A 122 22.41 9.74 13.20
CA LYS A 122 23.87 9.43 13.15
C LYS A 122 24.28 8.04 13.61
N ALA A 123 23.41 7.31 14.31
CA ALA A 123 23.64 5.90 14.65
C ALA A 123 23.80 5.02 13.40
N TYR A 124 23.33 5.50 12.25
CA TYR A 124 23.45 4.85 10.95
C TYR A 124 24.60 5.49 10.16
N ASP A 125 25.65 4.70 9.91
CA ASP A 125 26.85 5.15 9.21
C ASP A 125 26.57 5.29 7.70
N SER A 126 27.05 6.37 7.08
CA SER A 126 27.10 6.59 5.63
C SER A 126 27.73 5.45 4.81
N ALA A 127 28.45 4.53 5.47
CA ALA A 127 29.03 3.33 4.88
C ALA A 127 28.09 2.09 4.91
N MET A 128 26.90 2.19 5.50
CA MET A 128 25.90 1.11 5.48
C MET A 128 25.43 0.87 4.04
N LYS A 129 25.33 -0.41 3.66
CA LYS A 129 24.74 -0.77 2.38
C LYS A 129 23.25 -0.43 2.43
N LEU A 130 22.66 -0.13 1.27
CA LEU A 130 21.23 0.14 1.15
C LEU A 130 20.36 -0.98 1.78
N SER A 131 20.85 -2.22 1.78
CA SER A 131 20.21 -3.40 2.39
C SER A 131 20.19 -3.39 3.92
N ASP A 132 21.01 -2.55 4.54
CA ASP A 132 21.23 -2.52 6.00
C ASP A 132 20.59 -1.26 6.62
N ILE A 133 19.93 -0.43 5.80
CA ILE A 133 19.20 0.76 6.24
C ILE A 133 17.89 0.26 6.89
N PRO A 134 17.55 0.73 8.10
CA PRO A 134 16.29 0.39 8.76
C PRO A 134 15.08 0.71 7.89
N GLU A 135 14.04 -0.11 8.01
CA GLU A 135 12.77 0.11 7.31
C GLU A 135 12.10 1.44 7.74
N ASP A 136 12.32 1.86 8.99
CA ASP A 136 11.71 3.06 9.57
C ASP A 136 12.67 4.28 9.57
N PRO A 137 12.47 5.28 8.69
CA PRO A 137 13.19 6.54 8.77
C PRO A 137 12.72 7.36 9.97
N ALA A 138 13.61 8.19 10.52
CA ALA A 138 13.24 9.12 11.61
C ALA A 138 12.37 10.28 11.09
N CYS A 139 12.52 10.64 9.82
CA CYS A 139 11.60 11.56 9.14
C CYS A 139 11.62 11.36 7.62
N VAL A 140 10.62 11.91 6.94
CA VAL A 140 10.53 12.01 5.49
C VAL A 140 10.44 13.47 5.09
N ILE A 141 11.24 13.91 4.13
CA ILE A 141 11.14 15.24 3.52
C ILE A 141 10.56 15.10 2.13
N ARG A 142 9.53 15.90 1.82
CA ARG A 142 8.93 15.93 0.47
C ARG A 142 8.29 17.28 0.15
N PRO A 143 8.08 17.59 -1.14
CA PRO A 143 7.26 18.73 -1.53
C PRO A 143 5.83 18.61 -1.02
N ILE A 144 5.26 19.75 -0.64
CA ILE A 144 3.87 19.95 -0.27
C ILE A 144 3.04 19.97 -1.55
N THR A 145 1.97 19.18 -1.55
CA THR A 145 1.00 19.10 -2.63
C THR A 145 -0.25 19.93 -2.33
N GLU A 146 -1.09 20.16 -3.34
CA GLU A 146 -2.41 20.80 -3.13
C GLU A 146 -3.27 20.02 -2.14
N ARG A 147 -3.16 18.68 -2.12
CA ARG A 147 -3.92 17.81 -1.21
C ARG A 147 -3.49 17.97 0.24
N ASP A 148 -2.19 18.15 0.49
CA ASP A 148 -1.67 18.38 1.83
C ASP A 148 -2.31 19.63 2.45
N ILE A 149 -2.42 20.71 1.67
CA ILE A 149 -3.06 21.96 2.10
C ILE A 149 -4.55 21.73 2.42
N VAL A 150 -5.26 20.96 1.59
CA VAL A 150 -6.67 20.62 1.84
C VAL A 150 -6.85 19.77 3.10
N LYS A 151 -5.95 18.80 3.35
CA LYS A 151 -6.00 17.91 4.52
C LYS A 151 -5.62 18.64 5.82
N MET A 152 -4.68 19.59 5.78
CA MET A 152 -4.17 20.30 6.95
C MET A 152 -5.07 21.44 7.45
N GLY A 153 -6.05 21.86 6.64
CA GLY A 153 -6.92 22.98 6.95
C GLY A 153 -6.21 24.33 6.80
N ASP A 154 -6.90 25.27 6.14
CA ASP A 154 -6.39 26.49 5.50
C ASP A 154 -5.69 27.52 6.42
N GLU A 155 -5.50 27.27 7.72
CA GLU A 155 -5.18 28.34 8.68
C GLU A 155 -3.88 28.20 9.48
N THR A 156 -3.16 27.07 9.46
CA THR A 156 -2.20 26.82 10.57
C THR A 156 -0.71 27.11 10.28
N TYR A 157 -0.20 27.05 9.04
CA TYR A 157 1.27 27.16 8.83
C TYR A 157 1.77 27.84 7.54
N GLY A 158 0.90 28.49 6.76
CA GLY A 158 1.33 29.25 5.56
C GLY A 158 1.94 28.38 4.46
N TYR A 159 1.53 27.12 4.38
CA TYR A 159 1.97 26.15 3.38
C TYR A 159 1.73 26.63 1.95
N ARG A 160 2.70 26.37 1.07
CA ARG A 160 2.58 26.63 -0.37
C ARG A 160 2.93 25.37 -1.14
N VAL A 161 2.20 25.14 -2.23
CA VAL A 161 2.49 24.04 -3.14
C VAL A 161 3.92 24.18 -3.66
N GLY A 162 4.70 23.10 -3.54
CA GLY A 162 6.11 23.06 -3.95
C GLY A 162 7.12 23.47 -2.87
N ASP A 163 6.69 24.06 -1.76
CA ASP A 163 7.55 24.17 -0.57
C ASP A 163 7.76 22.75 0.02
N PHE A 164 8.83 22.53 0.75
CA PHE A 164 9.15 21.25 1.40
C PHE A 164 8.57 21.19 2.82
N ALA A 165 8.04 20.03 3.19
CA ALA A 165 7.68 19.72 4.58
C ALA A 165 8.49 18.53 5.08
N VAL A 166 8.76 18.53 6.39
CA VAL A 166 9.36 17.41 7.11
C VAL A 166 8.25 16.72 7.90
N MET A 167 8.05 15.44 7.62
CA MET A 167 7.13 14.55 8.33
C MET A 167 7.95 13.65 9.24
N GLY A 168 7.72 13.69 10.53
CA GLY A 168 8.41 12.83 11.49
C GLY A 168 7.66 12.77 12.80
N GLY A 169 8.09 11.90 13.72
CA GLY A 169 7.45 11.73 15.01
C GLY A 169 7.06 10.28 15.30
N ASP A 170 6.14 10.10 16.23
CA ASP A 170 5.57 8.79 16.55
C ASP A 170 4.76 8.29 15.33
N PRO A 171 4.88 7.03 14.89
CA PRO A 171 4.06 6.47 13.82
C PRO A 171 2.55 6.69 14.00
N ASP A 172 2.10 6.76 15.26
CA ASP A 172 0.69 7.02 15.59
C ASP A 172 0.31 8.51 15.53
N GLN A 173 1.29 9.42 15.43
CA GLN A 173 1.13 10.87 15.38
C GLN A 173 2.17 11.53 14.46
N LEU A 174 2.04 11.28 13.15
CA LEU A 174 2.87 11.94 12.15
C LEU A 174 2.61 13.46 12.15
N GLU A 175 3.63 14.23 12.54
CA GLU A 175 3.56 15.69 12.57
C GLU A 175 4.22 16.28 11.32
N PHE A 176 3.52 17.22 10.69
CA PHE A 176 4.07 18.04 9.62
C PHE A 176 4.76 19.26 10.20
N SER A 177 6.01 19.50 9.79
CA SER A 177 6.67 20.78 10.01
C SER A 177 5.94 21.92 9.29
N PRO A 178 6.21 23.19 9.62
CA PRO A 178 5.91 24.30 8.73
C PRO A 178 6.56 24.13 7.35
N GLY A 179 6.03 24.82 6.34
CA GLY A 179 6.58 24.78 4.98
C GLY A 179 7.94 25.47 4.87
N HIS A 180 8.85 24.86 4.14
CA HIS A 180 10.21 25.35 3.88
C HIS A 180 10.39 25.63 2.38
N ALA A 181 10.86 26.82 2.02
CA ALA A 181 10.99 27.21 0.61
C ALA A 181 12.05 26.41 -0.17
N THR A 182 12.99 25.75 0.51
CA THR A 182 14.07 24.96 -0.11
C THR A 182 14.26 23.62 0.60
N GLU A 183 14.77 22.63 -0.15
CA GLU A 183 15.12 21.31 0.38
C GLU A 183 16.18 21.41 1.49
N GLU A 184 17.18 22.28 1.32
CA GLU A 184 18.24 22.49 2.31
C GLU A 184 17.74 23.09 3.62
N ASP A 185 16.71 23.95 3.56
CA ASP A 185 16.06 24.47 4.78
C ASP A 185 15.30 23.36 5.51
N ALA A 186 14.61 22.49 4.76
CA ALA A 186 13.92 21.33 5.33
C ALA A 186 14.92 20.32 5.93
N LYS A 187 16.06 20.05 5.28
CA LYS A 187 17.14 19.21 5.82
C LYS A 187 17.72 19.77 7.12
N ARG A 188 17.95 21.09 7.19
CA ARG A 188 18.41 21.75 8.43
C ARG A 188 17.39 21.63 9.56
N TYR A 189 16.10 21.70 9.25
CA TYR A 189 15.04 21.46 10.22
C TYR A 189 15.05 20.01 10.72
N ALA A 190 15.15 19.04 9.81
CA ALA A 190 15.21 17.62 10.15
C ALA A 190 16.45 17.25 10.98
N GLU A 191 17.61 17.81 10.66
CA GLU A 191 18.84 17.67 11.44
C GLU A 191 18.66 18.17 12.88
N THR A 192 18.03 19.33 13.05
CA THR A 192 17.85 19.96 14.36
C THR A 192 16.77 19.27 15.19
N THR A 193 15.69 18.82 14.56
CA THR A 193 14.48 18.32 15.23
C THR A 193 14.55 16.82 15.48
N TYR A 194 15.02 16.06 14.48
CA TYR A 194 15.02 14.60 14.50
C TYR A 194 16.42 13.99 14.57
N GLY A 195 17.47 14.82 14.65
CA GLY A 195 18.86 14.37 14.75
C GLY A 195 19.36 13.62 13.51
N VAL A 196 18.68 13.83 12.38
CA VAL A 196 19.00 13.21 11.09
C VAL A 196 20.32 13.76 10.57
N VAL A 197 21.16 12.90 10.00
CA VAL A 197 22.44 13.33 9.36
C VAL A 197 22.67 12.64 8.02
N TYR A 198 21.81 11.68 7.67
CA TYR A 198 21.89 10.90 6.46
C TYR A 198 20.53 10.88 5.76
N TYR A 199 20.55 11.03 4.44
CA TYR A 199 19.35 11.08 3.61
C TYR A 199 19.47 10.08 2.47
N VAL A 200 18.42 9.27 2.30
CA VAL A 200 18.26 8.42 1.12
C VAL A 200 17.24 9.08 0.21
N GLU A 201 17.65 9.34 -1.03
CA GLU A 201 16.74 9.78 -2.07
C GLU A 201 15.98 8.58 -2.61
N THR A 202 14.66 8.63 -2.53
CA THR A 202 13.76 7.70 -3.21
C THR A 202 12.84 8.50 -4.13
N ARG A 203 12.44 7.87 -5.23
CA ARG A 203 11.37 8.41 -6.07
C ARG A 203 10.09 7.71 -5.64
N GLY A 204 9.00 8.45 -5.44
CA GLY A 204 7.68 7.84 -5.48
C GLY A 204 7.59 6.99 -6.75
N ILE A 205 7.17 5.74 -6.60
CA ILE A 205 7.19 4.77 -7.69
C ILE A 205 6.25 5.29 -8.78
N THR A 206 6.81 5.63 -9.95
CA THR A 206 6.09 5.98 -11.19
C THR A 206 5.56 4.75 -11.91
#